data_AF-I8QNL2-F1
#
_entry.id   AF-I8QNL2-F1
#
_cell.length_a   1.000
_cell.length_b   1.000
_cell.length_c   1.000
_cell.angle_alpha   90.00
_cell.angle_beta   90.00
_cell.angle_gamma   90.00
#
_symmetry.space_group_name_H-M   'P 1'
#
loop_
_entity.id
_entity.type
_entity.pdbx_description
1 polymer ?
#
loop_
_entity_poly.entity_id
_entity_poly.type
_entity_poly.pdbx_seq_one_letter_code
_entity_poly.pdbx_strand_id
1 'polypeptide(L)'
;MTGCAAPARSDSAYADATLICKAPSGMEVTAFHFPNRSALDRQIGARETFYFDEGNCDDGQQSSERWSSPAETTGGSRLCYFFANRFYEFWTYDDHLIAFTADDPQAARINDWWHSFDPLRR
;
A
#
# COMPACT_ATOMS: atom_id res chain seq x y z
N MET A 1 -15.12 2.31 -0.93
CA MET A 1 -14.53 2.22 -2.29
C MET A 1 -15.63 1.91 -3.30
N THR A 2 -15.47 2.30 -4.57
CA THR A 2 -16.44 2.01 -5.64
C THR A 2 -15.74 1.53 -6.91
N GLY A 3 -16.49 0.88 -7.81
CA GLY A 3 -15.97 0.49 -9.14
C GLY A 3 -14.85 -0.55 -9.11
N CYS A 4 -14.82 -1.41 -8.09
CA CYS A 4 -13.78 -2.41 -7.94
C CYS A 4 -13.86 -3.49 -9.03
N ALA A 5 -12.75 -3.74 -9.71
CA ALA A 5 -12.65 -4.76 -10.74
C ALA A 5 -11.29 -5.48 -10.68
N ALA A 6 -11.27 -6.75 -11.06
CA ALA A 6 -10.01 -7.47 -11.24
C ALA A 6 -9.28 -6.90 -12.45
N PRO A 7 -7.98 -6.54 -12.34
CA PRO A 7 -7.21 -6.11 -13.48
C PRO A 7 -6.93 -7.29 -14.42
N ALA A 8 -6.67 -7.01 -15.70
CA ALA A 8 -6.27 -8.03 -16.67
C ALA A 8 -4.94 -8.71 -16.29
N ARG A 9 -4.08 -8.00 -15.55
CA ARG A 9 -2.83 -8.51 -15.00
C ARG A 9 -2.58 -7.86 -13.64
N SER A 10 -2.24 -8.66 -12.64
CA SER A 10 -1.75 -8.17 -11.35
C SER A 10 -0.30 -7.68 -11.47
N ASP A 11 0.00 -6.57 -10.80
CA ASP A 11 1.36 -6.05 -10.57
C ASP A 11 2.06 -6.77 -9.40
N SER A 12 1.43 -7.78 -8.79
CA SER A 12 2.04 -8.68 -7.82
C SER A 12 2.20 -10.08 -8.40
N ALA A 13 3.43 -10.60 -8.38
CA ALA A 13 3.71 -11.99 -8.75
C ALA A 13 3.37 -13.00 -7.64
N TYR A 14 3.05 -12.51 -6.43
CA TYR A 14 2.85 -13.31 -5.23
C TYR A 14 1.41 -13.29 -4.71
N ALA A 15 0.57 -12.38 -5.22
CA ALA A 15 -0.84 -12.31 -4.87
C ALA A 15 -1.65 -13.40 -5.61
N ASP A 16 -2.66 -13.95 -4.94
CA ASP A 16 -3.62 -14.89 -5.54
C ASP A 16 -4.95 -14.21 -5.95
N ALA A 17 -5.20 -12.99 -5.46
CA ALA A 17 -6.26 -12.12 -5.94
C ALA A 17 -5.83 -10.65 -5.96
N THR A 18 -6.40 -9.88 -6.88
CA THR A 18 -6.13 -8.44 -7.03
C THR A 18 -7.38 -7.72 -7.48
N LEU A 19 -7.63 -6.55 -6.90
CA LEU A 19 -8.71 -5.65 -7.29
C LEU A 19 -8.17 -4.24 -7.43
N ILE A 20 -8.60 -3.53 -8.47
CA ILE A 20 -8.39 -2.09 -8.61
C ILE A 20 -9.71 -1.40 -8.29
N CYS A 21 -9.68 -0.48 -7.33
CA CYS A 21 -10.83 0.26 -6.83
C CYS A 21 -10.59 1.76 -6.91
N LYS A 22 -11.66 2.56 -6.91
CA LYS A 22 -11.55 4.02 -6.75
C LYS A 22 -11.98 4.44 -5.36
N ALA A 23 -11.13 5.21 -4.70
CA ALA A 23 -11.45 5.95 -3.49
C ALA A 23 -12.45 7.09 -3.82
N PRO A 24 -13.21 7.61 -2.84
CA PRO A 24 -14.11 8.74 -3.05
C PRO A 24 -13.40 10.00 -3.58
N SER A 25 -12.11 10.15 -3.28
CA SER A 25 -11.24 11.21 -3.83
C SER A 25 -10.94 11.05 -5.33
N GLY A 26 -11.30 9.92 -5.94
CA GLY A 26 -10.95 9.55 -7.30
C GLY A 26 -9.61 8.83 -7.43
N MET A 27 -8.82 8.75 -6.35
CA MET A 27 -7.56 8.01 -6.30
C MET A 27 -7.79 6.53 -6.58
N GLU A 28 -6.94 5.95 -7.42
CA GLU A 28 -6.94 4.52 -7.71
C GLU A 28 -6.17 3.78 -6.62
N VAL A 29 -6.77 2.73 -6.07
CA VAL A 29 -6.18 1.88 -5.04
C VAL A 29 -6.22 0.45 -5.53
N THR A 30 -5.07 -0.19 -5.59
CA THR A 30 -4.99 -1.62 -5.88
C THR A 30 -4.90 -2.39 -4.58
N ALA A 31 -5.79 -3.36 -4.38
CA ALA A 31 -5.80 -4.27 -3.25
C ALA A 31 -5.32 -5.66 -3.68
N PHE A 32 -4.54 -6.30 -2.81
CA PHE A 32 -3.97 -7.62 -3.01
C PHE A 32 -4.39 -8.53 -1.86
N HIS A 33 -4.66 -9.79 -2.18
CA HIS A 33 -4.69 -10.86 -1.21
C HIS A 33 -3.53 -11.83 -1.49
N PHE A 34 -2.94 -12.38 -0.43
CA PHE A 34 -1.83 -13.31 -0.51
C PHE A 34 -2.21 -14.66 0.10
N PRO A 35 -1.79 -15.77 -0.52
CA PRO A 35 -2.17 -17.11 -0.05
C PRO A 35 -1.54 -17.49 1.29
N ASN A 36 -0.47 -16.81 1.71
CA ASN A 36 0.23 -17.03 2.97
C ASN A 36 1.18 -15.87 3.30
N ARG A 37 1.69 -15.87 4.53
CA ARG A 37 2.64 -14.88 5.04
C ARG A 37 3.91 -14.77 4.20
N SER A 38 4.48 -15.90 3.76
CA SER A 38 5.69 -15.89 2.94
C SER A 38 5.51 -15.21 1.58
N ALA A 39 4.31 -15.27 1.00
CA ALA A 39 3.99 -14.55 -0.23
C ALA A 39 3.89 -13.04 0.00
N LEU A 40 3.28 -12.62 1.11
CA LEU A 40 3.23 -11.22 1.53
C LEU A 40 4.65 -10.66 1.78
N ASP A 41 5.48 -11.38 2.55
CA ASP A 41 6.84 -10.96 2.87
C ASP A 41 7.72 -10.83 1.60
N ARG A 42 7.52 -11.72 0.62
CA ARG A 42 8.21 -11.62 -0.68
C ARG A 42 7.75 -10.40 -1.48
N GLN A 43 6.47 -10.04 -1.42
CA GLN A 43 5.99 -8.82 -2.08
C GLN A 43 6.56 -7.56 -1.42
N ILE A 44 6.62 -7.52 -0.08
CA ILE A 44 7.29 -6.45 0.66
C ILE A 44 8.74 -6.35 0.18
N GLY A 45 9.51 -7.44 0.30
CA GLY A 45 10.93 -7.45 -0.06
C GLY A 45 11.19 -7.13 -1.53
N ALA A 46 10.30 -7.51 -2.45
CA ALA A 46 10.40 -7.12 -3.86
C ALA A 46 10.23 -5.61 -4.05
N ARG A 47 9.31 -4.97 -3.30
CA ARG A 47 9.10 -3.52 -3.38
C ARG A 47 10.22 -2.73 -2.70
N GLU A 48 10.81 -3.26 -1.63
CA GLU A 48 11.98 -2.67 -0.97
C GLU A 48 13.21 -2.60 -1.88
N THR A 49 13.26 -3.36 -2.99
CA THR A 49 14.36 -3.23 -3.98
C THR A 49 14.33 -1.92 -4.78
N PHE A 50 13.20 -1.22 -4.81
CA PHE A 50 13.05 0.06 -5.51
C PHE A 50 13.40 1.27 -4.62
N TYR A 51 13.91 1.02 -3.42
CA TYR A 51 14.00 2.00 -2.35
C TYR A 51 15.44 2.31 -1.94
N PHE A 52 15.66 3.56 -1.53
CA PHE A 52 16.79 4.01 -0.71
C PHE A 52 16.23 4.72 0.52
N ASP A 53 16.71 4.39 1.72
CA ASP A 53 16.26 5.02 2.96
C ASP A 53 16.61 6.51 2.97
N GLU A 54 15.58 7.34 2.91
CA GLU A 54 15.71 8.79 2.91
C GLU A 54 15.04 9.44 4.14
N GLY A 55 14.30 8.67 4.95
CA GLY A 55 13.72 9.13 6.21
C GLY A 55 12.28 8.63 6.46
N ASN A 56 11.29 9.52 6.39
CA ASN A 56 9.92 9.25 6.80
C ASN A 56 8.90 9.39 5.66
N CYS A 57 8.03 8.39 5.52
CA CYS A 57 6.87 8.42 4.63
C CYS A 57 6.05 9.72 4.75
N ASP A 58 5.78 10.20 5.96
CA ASP A 58 4.93 11.38 6.21
C ASP A 58 5.55 12.68 5.66
N ASP A 59 6.88 12.73 5.55
CA ASP A 59 7.62 13.85 4.95
C ASP A 59 7.73 13.71 3.42
N GLY A 60 7.08 12.70 2.84
CA GLY A 60 7.15 12.38 1.40
C GLY A 60 8.49 11.77 0.98
N GLN A 61 9.24 11.23 1.94
CA GLN A 61 10.52 10.56 1.70
C GLN A 61 10.32 9.07 1.53
N GLN A 62 11.28 8.42 0.91
CA GLN A 62 11.26 6.98 0.73
C GLN A 62 11.61 6.30 2.06
N SER A 63 10.76 5.37 2.51
CA SER A 63 10.91 4.68 3.80
C SER A 63 10.24 3.31 3.81
N SER A 64 10.70 2.42 4.69
CA SER A 64 10.03 1.17 5.06
C SER A 64 9.81 1.14 6.56
N GLU A 65 8.55 1.23 6.97
CA GLU A 65 8.13 1.47 8.34
C GLU A 65 7.13 0.41 8.81
N ARG A 66 6.97 0.30 10.12
CA ARG A 66 5.85 -0.43 10.73
C ARG A 66 4.76 0.55 11.11
N TRP A 67 3.52 0.19 10.79
CA TRP A 67 2.33 0.94 11.22
C TRP A 67 1.45 0.03 12.10
N SER A 68 0.70 0.65 12.99
CA SER A 68 -0.32 0.00 13.81
C SER A 68 -1.37 1.03 14.22
N SER A 69 -2.52 0.56 14.70
CA SER A 69 -3.59 1.44 15.19
C SER A 69 -4.39 0.76 16.30
N PRO A 70 -5.20 1.49 17.09
CA PRO A 70 -5.98 0.89 18.16
C PRO A 70 -6.96 -0.21 17.72
N ALA A 71 -7.47 -0.17 16.47
CA ALA A 71 -8.33 -1.23 15.95
C ALA A 71 -7.58 -2.27 15.08
N GLU A 72 -6.31 -2.06 14.74
CA GLU A 72 -5.41 -3.03 14.10
C GLU A 72 -4.07 -3.05 14.83
N THR A 73 -4.04 -3.74 15.97
CA THR A 73 -2.88 -3.71 16.89
C THR A 73 -1.66 -4.40 16.31
N THR A 74 -1.85 -5.44 15.48
CA THR A 74 -0.75 -6.08 14.74
C THR A 74 -0.23 -5.17 13.63
N GLY A 75 -1.15 -4.43 13.00
CA GLY A 75 -0.88 -3.51 11.90
C GLY A 75 -0.18 -4.20 10.73
N GLY A 76 0.83 -3.53 10.19
CA GLY A 76 1.57 -4.06 9.05
C GLY A 76 2.78 -3.21 8.70
N SER A 77 3.31 -3.45 7.50
CA SER A 77 4.38 -2.66 6.92
C SER A 77 3.79 -1.53 6.08
N ARG A 78 4.47 -0.40 6.06
CA ARG A 78 4.17 0.77 5.22
C ARG A 78 5.44 1.11 4.47
N LEU A 79 5.34 1.18 3.15
CA LEU A 79 6.47 1.42 2.26
C LEU A 79 6.12 2.61 1.37
N CYS A 80 7.03 3.57 1.33
CA CYS A 80 6.94 4.74 0.47
C CYS A 80 8.16 4.79 -0.43
N TYR A 81 7.97 4.98 -1.73
CA TYR A 81 9.07 5.02 -2.69
C TYR A 81 8.71 5.81 -3.94
N PHE A 82 9.73 6.30 -4.66
CA PHE A 82 9.54 6.96 -5.95
C PHE A 82 9.83 6.00 -7.09
N PHE A 83 8.86 5.84 -7.99
CA PHE A 83 9.03 5.07 -9.20
C PHE A 83 8.34 5.77 -10.37
N ALA A 84 9.01 5.86 -11.52
CA ALA A 84 8.46 6.46 -12.74
C ALA A 84 7.79 7.85 -12.54
N ASN A 85 8.45 8.74 -11.77
CA ASN A 85 7.96 10.09 -11.41
C ASN A 85 6.65 10.11 -10.61
N ARG A 86 6.36 9.06 -9.85
CA ARG A 86 5.22 8.97 -8.95
C ARG A 86 5.68 8.53 -7.57
N PHE A 87 5.02 9.06 -6.54
CA PHE A 87 5.19 8.60 -5.18
C PHE A 87 4.19 7.47 -4.94
N TYR A 88 4.71 6.30 -4.60
CA TYR A 88 3.93 5.13 -4.27
C TYR A 88 3.88 4.97 -2.76
N GLU A 89 2.71 4.63 -2.26
CA GLU A 89 2.53 4.10 -0.93
C GLU A 89 1.98 2.67 -1.05
N PHE A 90 2.60 1.76 -0.31
CA PHE A 90 2.20 0.37 -0.20
C PHE A 90 2.10 0.02 1.28
N TRP A 91 0.99 -0.57 1.71
CA TRP A 91 0.82 -0.98 3.10
C TRP A 91 0.15 -2.33 3.21
N THR A 92 0.46 -3.05 4.27
CA THR A 92 -0.04 -4.39 4.55
C THR A 92 -0.90 -4.42 5.79
N TYR A 93 -1.78 -5.41 5.88
CA TYR A 93 -2.37 -5.85 7.14
C TYR A 93 -1.96 -7.30 7.35
N ASP A 94 -1.05 -7.50 8.28
CA ASP A 94 -0.28 -8.73 8.37
C ASP A 94 -1.14 -9.95 8.74
N ASP A 95 -2.14 -9.78 9.58
CA ASP A 95 -3.06 -10.85 10.02
C ASP A 95 -4.09 -11.22 8.95
N HIS A 96 -4.36 -10.29 8.02
CA HIS A 96 -5.34 -10.48 6.95
C HIS A 96 -4.71 -10.94 5.64
N LEU A 97 -3.37 -10.96 5.56
CA LEU A 97 -2.64 -11.28 4.33
C LEU A 97 -3.13 -10.44 3.15
N ILE A 98 -3.44 -9.18 3.42
CA ILE A 98 -3.81 -8.20 2.39
C ILE A 98 -2.78 -7.10 2.35
N ALA A 99 -2.63 -6.52 1.15
CA ALA A 99 -1.91 -5.29 0.98
C ALA A 99 -2.66 -4.37 0.04
N PHE A 100 -2.24 -3.13 0.03
CA PHE A 100 -2.79 -2.12 -0.84
C PHE A 100 -1.65 -1.29 -1.42
N THR A 101 -1.90 -0.67 -2.55
CA THR A 101 -1.03 0.38 -3.07
C THR A 101 -1.86 1.50 -3.69
N ALA A 102 -1.36 2.71 -3.52
CA ALA A 102 -1.84 3.92 -4.17
C ALA A 102 -0.64 4.73 -4.63
N ASP A 103 -0.84 5.59 -5.64
CA ASP A 103 0.21 6.46 -6.14
C ASP A 103 -0.31 7.82 -6.62
N ASP A 104 0.51 8.85 -6.47
CA ASP A 104 0.24 10.21 -6.94
C ASP A 104 1.56 10.91 -7.33
N PRO A 105 1.55 11.84 -8.29
CA PRO A 105 2.73 12.69 -8.55
C PRO A 105 3.13 13.57 -7.36
N GLN A 106 2.23 13.82 -6.42
CA GLN A 106 2.44 14.66 -5.23
C GLN A 106 2.35 13.80 -3.96
N ALA A 107 3.49 13.53 -3.31
CA ALA A 107 3.54 12.76 -2.07
C ALA A 107 2.60 13.29 -0.98
N ALA A 108 2.47 14.62 -0.87
CA ALA A 108 1.55 15.25 0.08
C ALA A 108 0.08 14.79 -0.09
N ARG A 109 -0.39 14.57 -1.33
CA ARG A 109 -1.77 14.11 -1.57
C ARG A 109 -1.99 12.66 -1.15
N ILE A 110 -0.97 11.83 -1.32
CA ILE A 110 -0.95 10.44 -0.84
C ILE A 110 -0.97 10.43 0.68
N ASN A 111 -0.10 11.20 1.34
CA ASN A 111 -0.04 11.26 2.80
C ASN A 111 -1.32 11.83 3.40
N ASP A 112 -1.86 12.92 2.85
CA ASP A 112 -3.16 13.47 3.26
C ASP A 112 -4.27 12.42 3.11
N TRP A 113 -4.26 11.68 1.99
CA TRP A 113 -5.21 10.60 1.77
C TRP A 113 -5.03 9.49 2.79
N TRP A 114 -3.82 8.99 3.02
CA TRP A 114 -3.48 7.97 4.01
C TRP A 114 -3.94 8.35 5.41
N HIS A 115 -3.70 9.58 5.86
CA HIS A 115 -4.17 10.04 7.18
C HIS A 115 -5.69 10.24 7.24
N SER A 116 -6.34 10.58 6.12
CA SER A 116 -7.81 10.70 6.04
C SER A 116 -8.53 9.36 5.93
N PHE A 117 -7.84 8.40 5.30
CA PHE A 117 -8.21 7.01 5.22
C PHE A 117 -7.77 6.39 6.53
N ASP A 118 -8.56 6.60 7.59
CA ASP A 118 -8.42 5.74 8.75
C ASP A 118 -8.55 4.30 8.22
N PRO A 119 -7.49 3.46 8.33
CA PRO A 119 -7.57 2.06 7.92
C PRO A 119 -8.72 1.29 8.62
N LEU A 120 -9.40 1.94 9.58
CA LEU A 120 -10.34 1.40 10.56
C LEU A 120 -11.77 1.96 10.50
N ARG A 121 -12.22 2.68 9.47
CA ARG A 121 -13.63 3.15 9.49
C ARG A 121 -14.62 1.97 9.47
N ARG A 122 -15.18 1.64 10.64
CA ARG A 122 -16.40 0.84 10.85
C ARG A 122 -17.62 1.55 10.29
#